data_AF-A0A4V3ES24-F1
#
_entry.id   AF-A0A4V3ES24-F1
#
_cell.length_a   1.000
_cell.length_b   1.000
_cell.length_c   1.000
_cell.angle_alpha   90.00
_cell.angle_beta   90.00
_cell.angle_gamma   90.00
#
_symmetry.space_group_name_H-M   'P 1'
#
loop_
_entity.id
_entity.type
_entity.pdbx_description
1 polymer ?
#
loop_
_entity_poly.entity_id
_entity_poly.type
_entity_poly.pdbx_seq_one_letter_code
_entity_poly.pdbx_strand_id
1 'polypeptide(L)'
;MTWKFYKRLLFLMLISISIIAGYEVNRQFYVFAFLNSPFRDENVMSMGAEFLEGYEGSYEFLENSEDDGIIKERGDIFVKWDREIVSEIQKAVDNGHQPWRLDPILTAMAFISEKEIYDVMLEDLIVVRRLDDRAIIKVNKKGIKTIYLEKLADKSEYGAWFVTSYDE
;
A
#
# COMPACT_ATOMS: atom_id res chain seq x y z
N MET A 1 -1.59 -24.83 -41.48
CA MET A 1 -1.04 -24.48 -40.15
C MET A 1 -1.01 -25.76 -39.32
N THR A 2 0.16 -26.26 -38.92
CA THR A 2 0.29 -27.64 -38.40
C THR A 2 0.10 -27.70 -36.87
N TRP A 3 -0.48 -28.81 -36.37
CA TRP A 3 -0.68 -29.08 -34.94
C TRP A 3 0.58 -28.91 -34.06
N LYS A 4 1.76 -29.07 -34.65
CA LYS A 4 3.06 -28.81 -34.02
C LYS A 4 3.28 -27.34 -33.66
N PHE A 5 2.69 -26.40 -34.41
CA PHE A 5 2.77 -24.97 -34.14
C PHE A 5 1.94 -24.57 -32.91
N TYR A 6 0.70 -25.06 -32.82
CA TYR A 6 -0.18 -24.79 -31.68
C TYR A 6 0.37 -25.33 -30.36
N LYS A 7 0.98 -26.53 -30.35
CA LYS A 7 1.65 -27.06 -29.16
C LYS A 7 2.82 -26.20 -28.68
N ARG A 8 3.60 -25.63 -29.60
CA ARG A 8 4.69 -24.72 -29.24
C ARG A 8 4.19 -23.38 -28.70
N LEU A 9 3.13 -22.83 -29.29
CA LEU A 9 2.51 -21.59 -28.81
C LEU A 9 1.92 -21.75 -27.40
N LEU A 10 1.20 -22.86 -27.16
CA LEU A 10 0.59 -23.15 -25.86
C LEU A 10 1.64 -23.36 -24.76
N PHE A 11 2.76 -24.02 -25.10
CA PHE A 11 3.87 -24.21 -24.16
C PHE A 11 4.55 -22.88 -23.78
N LEU A 12 4.73 -21.97 -24.75
CA LEU A 12 5.28 -20.64 -24.47
C LEU A 12 4.32 -19.77 -23.63
N MET A 13 3.01 -19.86 -23.90
CA MET A 13 2.00 -19.19 -23.08
C MET A 13 2.02 -19.71 -21.63
N LEU A 14 2.11 -21.02 -21.42
CA LEU A 14 2.20 -21.61 -20.08
C LEU A 14 3.48 -21.20 -19.34
N ILE A 15 4.63 -21.13 -20.04
CA ILE A 15 5.87 -20.62 -19.44
C ILE A 15 5.72 -19.15 -19.04
N SER A 16 5.11 -18.31 -19.89
CA SER A 16 4.89 -16.90 -19.54
C SER A 16 3.95 -16.73 -18.35
N ILE A 17 2.89 -17.54 -18.24
CA ILE A 17 1.96 -17.52 -17.11
C ILE A 17 2.66 -17.96 -15.82
N SER A 18 3.52 -18.99 -15.88
CA SER A 18 4.33 -19.40 -14.72
C SER A 18 5.37 -18.36 -14.30
N ILE A 19 5.97 -17.63 -15.24
CA ILE A 19 6.90 -16.53 -14.94
C ILE A 19 6.16 -15.35 -14.30
N ILE A 20 4.98 -14.99 -14.80
CA ILE A 20 4.15 -13.90 -14.25
C ILE A 20 3.64 -14.27 -12.85
N ALA A 21 3.14 -15.49 -12.65
CA ALA A 21 2.69 -15.95 -11.33
C ALA A 21 3.85 -16.07 -10.32
N GLY A 22 5.04 -16.50 -10.78
CA GLY A 22 6.24 -16.53 -9.95
C GLY A 22 6.76 -15.12 -9.60
N TYR A 23 6.54 -14.14 -10.47
CA TYR A 23 6.85 -12.74 -10.19
C TYR A 23 5.92 -12.17 -9.11
N GLU A 24 4.61 -12.37 -9.21
CA GLU A 24 3.65 -11.78 -8.25
C GLU A 24 3.78 -12.38 -6.83
N VAL A 25 4.05 -13.69 -6.73
CA VAL A 25 4.27 -14.34 -5.43
C VAL A 25 5.60 -13.91 -4.79
N ASN A 26 6.67 -13.75 -5.58
CA ASN A 26 7.93 -13.19 -5.07
C ASN A 26 7.75 -11.74 -4.62
N ARG A 27 6.96 -10.97 -5.36
CA ARG A 27 6.70 -9.55 -5.12
C ARG A 27 6.07 -9.28 -3.75
N GLN A 28 5.05 -10.06 -3.38
CA GLN A 28 4.41 -9.98 -2.07
C GLN A 28 5.35 -10.45 -0.94
N PHE A 29 6.18 -11.46 -1.21
CA PHE A 29 7.21 -11.90 -0.27
C PHE A 29 8.25 -10.81 0.00
N TYR A 30 8.65 -10.03 -1.02
CA TYR A 30 9.56 -8.90 -0.84
C TYR A 30 8.94 -7.77 -0.04
N VAL A 31 7.68 -7.41 -0.26
CA VAL A 31 7.00 -6.38 0.55
C VAL A 31 6.84 -6.85 2.00
N PHE A 32 6.42 -8.10 2.21
CA PHE A 32 6.30 -8.68 3.54
C PHE A 32 7.66 -8.81 4.26
N ALA A 33 8.70 -9.26 3.55
CA ALA A 33 10.07 -9.34 4.07
C ALA A 33 10.67 -7.96 4.32
N PHE A 34 10.32 -6.95 3.51
CA PHE A 34 10.74 -5.57 3.69
C PHE A 34 10.08 -4.92 4.91
N LEU A 35 8.78 -5.15 5.12
CA LEU A 35 8.04 -4.67 6.29
C LEU A 35 8.50 -5.34 7.60
N ASN A 36 9.04 -6.56 7.53
CA ASN A 36 9.42 -7.37 8.70
C ASN A 36 10.93 -7.67 8.82
N SER A 37 11.79 -7.07 7.99
CA SER A 37 13.23 -7.36 8.00
C SER A 37 13.92 -6.77 9.24
N PRO A 38 14.62 -7.60 10.06
CA PRO A 38 15.53 -7.09 11.08
C PRO A 38 16.88 -6.63 10.50
N PHE A 39 17.14 -6.83 9.20
CA PHE A 39 18.40 -6.51 8.55
C PHE A 39 18.35 -5.14 7.85
N ARG A 40 19.01 -4.19 8.51
CA ARG A 40 19.42 -2.84 8.04
C ARG A 40 20.63 -2.95 7.12
N ASP A 41 20.45 -2.93 5.80
CA ASP A 41 21.53 -2.69 4.85
C ASP A 41 21.07 -1.66 3.80
N GLU A 42 21.90 -0.65 3.52
CA GLU A 42 21.61 0.46 2.60
C GLU A 42 21.31 -0.02 1.18
N ASN A 43 21.86 -1.18 0.78
CA ASN A 43 21.63 -1.75 -0.55
C ASN A 43 20.22 -2.37 -0.73
N VAL A 44 19.56 -2.77 0.37
CA VAL A 44 18.17 -3.27 0.32
C VAL A 44 17.17 -2.11 0.23
N MET A 45 17.55 -0.95 0.78
CA MET A 45 16.74 0.28 0.76
C MET A 45 16.67 0.91 -0.64
N SER A 46 17.77 0.91 -1.41
CA SER A 46 17.76 1.42 -2.79
C SER A 46 16.91 0.55 -3.72
N MET A 47 16.94 -0.77 -3.53
CA MET A 47 16.05 -1.70 -4.24
C MET A 47 14.57 -1.49 -3.90
N GLY A 48 14.25 -1.14 -2.66
CA GLY A 48 12.88 -0.80 -2.25
C GLY A 48 12.37 0.50 -2.90
N ALA A 49 13.22 1.51 -3.01
CA ALA A 49 12.88 2.79 -3.66
C ALA A 49 12.73 2.67 -5.18
N GLU A 50 13.63 1.96 -5.87
CA GLU A 50 13.55 1.68 -7.31
C GLU A 50 12.32 0.82 -7.66
N PHE A 51 11.90 -0.05 -6.75
CA PHE A 51 10.71 -0.87 -6.89
C PHE A 51 9.39 -0.09 -6.71
N LEU A 52 9.41 1.02 -5.97
CA LEU A 52 8.24 1.91 -5.80
C LEU A 52 8.04 2.87 -6.99
N GLU A 53 9.11 3.30 -7.67
CA GLU A 53 9.02 4.13 -8.88
C GLU A 53 8.31 3.43 -10.05
N GLY A 54 8.32 2.09 -10.09
CA GLY A 54 7.61 1.30 -11.10
C GLY A 54 6.15 0.97 -10.78
N TYR A 55 5.64 1.39 -9.61
CA TYR A 55 4.29 1.06 -9.14
C TYR A 55 3.30 2.20 -9.44
N GLU A 56 3.18 2.57 -10.72
CA GLU A 56 1.93 3.13 -11.25
C GLU A 56 0.91 1.98 -11.38
N GLY A 57 0.55 1.38 -10.25
CA GLY A 57 -0.59 0.48 -10.20
C GLY A 57 -1.80 1.23 -10.73
N SER A 58 -2.50 0.67 -11.71
CA SER A 58 -3.76 1.20 -12.22
C SER A 58 -4.79 1.14 -11.10
N TYR A 59 -4.76 2.13 -10.20
CA TYR A 59 -5.79 2.33 -9.21
C TYR A 59 -7.05 2.71 -10.00
N GLU A 60 -8.08 1.88 -9.92
CA GLU A 60 -9.42 2.31 -10.30
C GLU A 60 -9.82 3.41 -9.31
N PHE A 61 -9.51 4.66 -9.67
CA PHE A 61 -10.20 5.80 -9.11
C PHE A 61 -11.67 5.60 -9.45
N LEU A 62 -12.50 5.38 -8.44
CA LEU A 62 -13.93 5.56 -8.58
C LEU A 62 -14.20 7.07 -8.69
N GLU A 63 -13.80 7.68 -9.80
CA GLU A 63 -14.48 8.88 -10.29
C GLU A 63 -15.87 8.42 -10.70
N ASN A 64 -16.89 8.92 -10.02
CA ASN A 64 -18.31 8.59 -10.15
C ASN A 64 -18.80 7.43 -9.29
N SER A 65 -18.91 7.67 -7.99
CA SER A 65 -20.15 7.27 -7.30
C SER A 65 -21.00 8.52 -7.09
N GLU A 66 -22.03 8.66 -7.91
CA GLU A 66 -23.24 9.43 -7.55
C GLU A 66 -23.83 8.78 -6.29
N ASP A 67 -23.26 9.12 -5.15
CA ASP A 67 -23.92 9.07 -3.86
C ASP A 67 -23.74 10.46 -3.27
N ASP A 68 -24.82 11.23 -3.27
CA ASP A 68 -24.93 12.55 -2.63
C ASP A 68 -24.76 12.42 -1.09
N GLY A 69 -24.48 11.22 -0.59
CA GLY A 69 -24.06 10.90 0.76
C GLY A 69 -22.71 11.52 1.11
N ILE A 70 -22.72 12.38 2.14
CA ILE A 70 -21.54 12.96 2.77
C ILE A 70 -20.49 11.86 2.99
N ILE A 71 -19.40 11.89 2.23
CA ILE A 71 -18.24 11.04 2.49
C ILE A 71 -17.76 11.39 3.91
N LYS A 72 -17.89 10.42 4.83
CA LYS A 72 -17.42 10.54 6.20
C LYS A 72 -15.95 10.93 6.14
N GLU A 73 -15.56 12.03 6.79
CA GLU A 73 -14.18 12.56 6.72
C GLU A 73 -13.26 11.94 7.80
N ARG A 74 -13.83 11.22 8.77
CA ARG A 74 -13.11 10.63 9.91
C ARG A 74 -13.83 9.40 10.43
N GLY A 75 -13.08 8.42 10.92
CA GLY A 75 -13.63 7.21 11.52
C GLY A 75 -14.07 7.39 12.97
N ASP A 76 -14.72 6.37 13.51
CA ASP A 76 -15.23 6.34 14.89
C ASP A 76 -14.12 6.06 15.91
N ILE A 77 -13.06 5.35 15.50
CA ILE A 77 -11.93 5.00 16.36
C ILE A 77 -10.73 5.88 16.01
N PHE A 78 -10.29 6.69 16.97
CA PHE A 78 -9.18 7.64 16.79
C PHE A 78 -7.83 7.04 17.18
N VAL A 79 -6.82 7.30 16.35
CA VAL A 79 -5.42 7.00 16.63
C VAL A 79 -4.74 8.29 17.09
N LYS A 80 -4.19 8.28 18.32
CA LYS A 80 -3.53 9.44 18.90
C LYS A 80 -2.08 9.50 18.47
N TRP A 81 -1.65 10.69 18.05
CA TRP A 81 -0.28 10.99 17.68
C TRP A 81 0.24 12.13 18.55
N ASP A 82 1.40 11.91 19.17
CA ASP A 82 2.14 12.98 19.84
C ASP A 82 3.00 13.73 18.81
N ARG A 83 3.17 15.05 19.00
CA ARG A 83 3.95 15.89 18.09
C ARG A 83 5.43 15.45 18.03
N GLU A 84 6.02 15.04 19.15
CA GLU A 84 7.40 14.57 19.20
C GLU A 84 7.56 13.28 18.40
N ILE A 85 6.65 12.31 18.61
CA ILE A 85 6.61 11.04 17.86
C ILE A 85 6.43 11.28 16.36
N VAL A 86 5.52 12.17 15.97
CA VAL A 86 5.29 12.54 14.57
C VAL A 86 6.54 13.14 13.94
N SER A 87 7.25 14.01 14.65
CA SER A 87 8.50 14.60 14.16
C SER A 87 9.62 13.56 14.03
N GLU A 88 9.73 12.62 14.96
CA GLU A 88 10.71 11.54 14.88
C GLU A 88 10.43 10.58 13.73
N ILE A 89 9.17 10.23 13.51
CA ILE A 89 8.75 9.38 12.38
C ILE A 89 9.04 10.10 11.06
N GLN A 90 8.73 11.39 10.93
CA GLN A 90 9.06 12.15 9.72
C GLN A 90 10.57 12.14 9.45
N LYS A 91 11.40 12.42 10.47
CA LYS A 91 12.86 12.35 10.33
C LYS A 91 13.33 10.95 9.93
N ALA A 92 12.70 9.89 10.45
CA ALA A 92 13.02 8.54 10.04
C ALA A 92 12.74 8.33 8.55
N VAL A 93 11.56 8.76 8.07
CA VAL A 93 11.17 8.72 6.66
C VAL A 93 12.10 9.52 5.77
N ASP A 94 12.46 10.74 6.18
CA ASP A 94 13.39 11.60 5.44
C ASP A 94 14.79 10.97 5.30
N ASN A 95 15.20 10.16 6.29
CA ASN A 95 16.45 9.40 6.25
C ASN A 95 16.30 8.04 5.52
N GLY A 96 15.17 7.81 4.84
CA GLY A 96 14.90 6.58 4.09
C GLY A 96 14.45 5.39 4.95
N HIS A 97 14.13 5.59 6.23
CA HIS A 97 13.54 4.55 7.07
C HIS A 97 12.02 4.51 6.93
N GLN A 98 11.42 3.32 7.00
CA GLN A 98 9.96 3.16 6.86
C GLN A 98 9.37 3.78 5.57
N PRO A 99 9.95 3.54 4.38
CA PRO A 99 9.54 4.25 3.17
C PRO A 99 8.11 3.92 2.72
N TRP A 100 7.49 2.86 3.24
CA TRP A 100 6.05 2.60 3.07
C TRP A 100 5.17 3.73 3.63
N ARG A 101 5.69 4.59 4.50
CA ARG A 101 4.98 5.79 4.98
C ARG A 101 4.86 6.91 3.96
N LEU A 102 5.51 6.82 2.80
CA LEU A 102 5.38 7.81 1.72
C LEU A 102 4.11 7.60 0.88
N ASP A 103 3.50 6.42 0.96
CA ASP A 103 2.26 6.11 0.26
C ASP A 103 1.13 5.74 1.26
N PRO A 104 -0.08 6.32 1.11
CA PRO A 104 -1.17 6.08 2.05
C PRO A 104 -1.69 4.64 1.99
N ILE A 105 -1.60 3.95 0.84
CA ILE A 105 -2.06 2.57 0.66
C ILE A 105 -1.12 1.62 1.41
N LEU A 106 0.19 1.79 1.22
CA LEU A 106 1.18 0.99 1.93
C LEU A 106 1.13 1.25 3.44
N THR A 107 0.87 2.50 3.84
CA THR A 107 0.67 2.85 5.25
C THR A 107 -0.57 2.17 5.83
N ALA A 108 -1.70 2.17 5.11
CA ALA A 108 -2.92 1.51 5.54
C ALA A 108 -2.73 -0.01 5.64
N MET A 109 -2.06 -0.62 4.66
CA MET A 109 -1.74 -2.05 4.67
C MET A 109 -0.90 -2.42 5.89
N ALA A 110 0.19 -1.67 6.16
CA ALA A 110 1.04 -1.89 7.32
C ALA A 110 0.26 -1.74 8.65
N PHE A 111 -0.64 -0.77 8.74
CA PHE A 111 -1.50 -0.58 9.91
C PHE A 111 -2.44 -1.77 10.14
N ILE A 112 -3.08 -2.27 9.10
CA ILE A 112 -3.96 -3.46 9.20
C ILE A 112 -3.14 -4.67 9.65
N SER A 113 -1.98 -4.90 9.04
CA SER A 113 -1.09 -6.02 9.39
C SER A 113 -0.57 -5.96 10.84
N GLU A 114 -0.44 -4.77 11.42
CA GLU A 114 -0.06 -4.62 12.83
C GLU A 114 -1.24 -4.89 13.78
N LYS A 115 -2.45 -4.48 13.41
CA LYS A 115 -3.67 -4.59 14.23
C LYS A 115 -4.29 -5.97 14.19
N GLU A 116 -4.28 -6.57 13.02
CA GLU A 116 -4.93 -7.83 12.74
C GLU A 116 -3.87 -8.80 12.21
N ILE A 117 -3.84 -10.03 12.74
CA ILE A 117 -3.03 -11.12 12.19
C ILE A 117 -3.73 -11.65 10.92
N TYR A 118 -3.98 -10.77 9.96
CA TYR A 118 -4.65 -11.10 8.72
C TYR A 118 -3.81 -10.66 7.51
N ASP A 119 -3.79 -11.59 6.56
CA ASP A 119 -3.20 -11.51 5.23
C ASP A 119 -3.99 -10.53 4.36
N VAL A 120 -3.96 -9.22 4.67
CA VAL A 120 -4.54 -8.19 3.79
C VAL A 120 -3.62 -7.99 2.59
N MET A 121 -4.21 -8.04 1.41
CA MET A 121 -3.51 -7.80 0.16
C MET A 121 -3.80 -6.40 -0.38
N LEU A 122 -2.95 -5.93 -1.30
CA LEU A 122 -3.15 -4.64 -1.97
C LEU A 122 -4.49 -4.59 -2.72
N GLU A 123 -4.91 -5.71 -3.30
CA GLU A 123 -6.18 -5.83 -4.02
C GLU A 123 -7.41 -5.73 -3.10
N ASP A 124 -7.22 -5.91 -1.78
CA ASP A 124 -8.28 -5.72 -0.79
C ASP A 124 -8.48 -4.23 -0.46
N LEU A 125 -7.61 -3.32 -0.92
CA LEU A 125 -7.63 -1.89 -0.60
C LEU A 125 -8.16 -1.05 -1.75
N ILE A 126 -9.20 -0.27 -1.47
CA ILE A 126 -9.88 0.60 -2.44
C ILE A 126 -9.68 2.04 -2.01
N VAL A 127 -9.03 2.84 -2.85
CA VAL A 127 -8.85 4.28 -2.60
C VAL A 127 -10.15 5.01 -2.92
N VAL A 128 -10.84 5.48 -1.87
CA VAL A 128 -12.08 6.27 -2.02
C VAL A 128 -11.75 7.73 -2.30
N ARG A 129 -10.69 8.24 -1.67
CA ARG A 129 -10.23 9.61 -1.85
C ARG A 129 -8.73 9.70 -1.60
N ARG A 130 -8.03 10.45 -2.45
CA ARG A 130 -6.63 10.83 -2.25
C ARG A 130 -6.46 12.30 -2.61
N LEU A 131 -6.09 13.10 -1.61
CA LEU A 131 -5.67 14.49 -1.72
C LEU A 131 -4.19 14.57 -1.33
N ASP A 132 -3.56 15.73 -1.48
CA ASP A 132 -2.13 15.91 -1.19
C ASP A 132 -1.76 15.54 0.26
N ASP A 133 -2.67 15.78 1.19
CA ASP A 133 -2.45 15.61 2.63
C ASP A 133 -3.44 14.70 3.36
N ARG A 134 -4.42 14.14 2.64
CA ARG A 134 -5.50 13.31 3.19
C ARG A 134 -5.85 12.17 2.26
N ALA A 135 -6.13 11.00 2.83
CA ALA A 135 -6.58 9.84 2.07
C ALA A 135 -7.62 9.04 2.85
N ILE A 136 -8.55 8.44 2.12
CA ILE A 136 -9.58 7.54 2.64
C ILE A 136 -9.49 6.24 1.86
N ILE A 137 -9.27 5.15 2.59
CA ILE A 137 -9.08 3.81 2.01
C ILE A 137 -10.12 2.88 2.60
N LYS A 138 -10.93 2.26 1.73
CA LYS A 138 -11.83 1.17 2.10
C LYS A 138 -11.12 -0.17 2.00
N VAL A 139 -11.47 -1.08 2.87
CA VAL A 139 -10.91 -2.43 2.94
C VAL A 139 -12.03 -3.42 2.64
N ASN A 140 -11.86 -4.22 1.59
CA ASN A 140 -12.83 -5.22 1.17
C ASN A 140 -12.63 -6.56 1.90
N LYS A 141 -12.51 -6.51 3.23
CA LYS A 141 -12.28 -7.69 4.07
C LYS A 141 -13.05 -7.60 5.39
N LYS A 142 -13.01 -8.66 6.19
CA LYS A 142 -13.48 -8.63 7.58
C LYS A 142 -12.49 -7.87 8.45
N GLY A 143 -12.98 -7.28 9.54
CA GLY A 143 -12.18 -6.40 10.39
C GLY A 143 -12.34 -4.95 9.96
N ILE A 144 -11.27 -4.18 10.07
CA ILE A 144 -11.21 -2.76 9.66
C ILE A 144 -11.83 -2.56 8.27
N LYS A 145 -12.79 -1.64 8.15
CA LYS A 145 -13.55 -1.34 6.92
C LYS A 145 -13.06 -0.11 6.19
N THR A 146 -12.69 0.93 6.93
CA THR A 146 -12.27 2.20 6.35
C THR A 146 -11.15 2.79 7.20
N ILE A 147 -10.10 3.27 6.54
CA ILE A 147 -8.93 3.90 7.15
C ILE A 147 -8.83 5.33 6.64
N TYR A 148 -8.65 6.25 7.57
CA TYR A 148 -8.48 7.67 7.29
C TYR A 148 -7.04 8.05 7.62
N LEU A 149 -6.35 8.59 6.63
CA LEU A 149 -4.94 8.96 6.73
C LEU A 149 -4.75 10.46 6.49
N GLU A 150 -3.81 11.03 7.23
CA GLU A 150 -3.38 12.42 7.05
C GLU A 150 -1.85 12.50 7.13
N LYS A 151 -1.26 13.43 6.38
CA LYS A 151 0.11 13.86 6.65
C LYS A 151 0.11 14.85 7.82
N LEU A 152 0.82 14.54 8.91
CA LEU A 152 0.74 15.35 10.15
C LEU A 152 1.92 16.32 10.32
N ALA A 153 3.12 15.95 9.87
CA ALA A 153 4.34 16.74 10.02
C ALA A 153 4.56 17.68 8.84
N ASP A 154 4.69 17.10 7.65
CA ASP A 154 4.89 17.82 6.39
C ASP A 154 3.74 17.50 5.43
N LYS A 155 3.13 18.53 4.85
CA LYS A 155 2.01 18.41 3.92
C LYS A 155 2.48 18.25 2.46
N SER A 156 3.79 18.31 2.21
CA SER A 156 4.40 18.12 0.90
C SER A 156 4.29 16.67 0.39
N GLU A 157 4.70 16.42 -0.86
CA GLU A 157 4.73 15.09 -1.46
C GLU A 157 5.59 14.07 -0.69
N TYR A 158 6.61 14.53 0.04
CA TYR A 158 7.51 13.70 0.84
C TYR A 158 7.06 13.49 2.30
N GLY A 159 5.92 14.07 2.67
CA GLY A 159 5.38 13.95 4.02
C GLY A 159 4.93 12.52 4.35
N ALA A 160 5.27 12.06 5.55
CA ALA A 160 4.85 10.76 6.04
C ALA A 160 3.34 10.71 6.28
N TRP A 161 2.71 9.62 5.86
CA TRP A 161 1.31 9.34 6.12
C TRP A 161 1.11 8.72 7.51
N PHE A 162 0.04 9.14 8.17
CA PHE A 162 -0.37 8.65 9.48
C PHE A 162 -1.85 8.29 9.45
N VAL A 163 -2.19 7.11 9.97
CA VAL A 163 -3.60 6.76 10.23
C VAL A 163 -4.11 7.60 11.38
N THR A 164 -5.14 8.42 11.16
CA THR A 164 -5.72 9.28 12.20
C THR A 164 -6.97 8.68 12.81
N SER A 165 -7.71 7.89 12.04
CA SER A 165 -8.90 7.17 12.50
C SER A 165 -9.23 6.00 11.58
N TYR A 166 -10.09 5.09 12.04
CA TYR A 166 -10.62 3.99 11.26
C TYR A 166 -12.01 3.55 11.74
N ASP A 167 -12.71 2.78 10.90
CA ASP A 167 -14.00 2.14 11.18
C ASP A 167 -13.83 0.60 11.07
N GLU A 168 -14.57 -0.18 11.87
CA GLU A 168 -14.63 -1.67 11.88
C GLU A 168 -15.93 -2.24 11.29
#